data_AF-A0A348G2R0-F1
#
_entry.id   AF-A0A348G2R0-F1
#
_cell.length_a   1.000
_cell.length_b   1.000
_cell.length_c   1.000
_cell.angle_alpha   90.00
_cell.angle_beta   90.00
_cell.angle_gamma   90.00
#
_symmetry.space_group_name_H-M   'P 1'
#
loop_
_entity.id
_entity.type
_entity.pdbx_description
1 polymer ?
#
loop_
_entity_poly.entity_id
_entity_poly.type
_entity_poly.pdbx_seq_one_letter_code
_entity_poly.pdbx_strand_id
1 'polypeptide(L)'
;MAAIIDPRQGDAEDDASSTKQRSLLSLAGSLLAEINLPKLALTWVLLIGAPALLLGLAPLVASIWLSTVSAKVAYALSGLGSALLLAGVVALGWFGGPRLIRMAEHNFWALNSLAVQPIYAMAREALRQLAESLLASTASAERRAALRAAIAAVAGLVVAVPAVLLVVLVWPRTRWVGTAADLAEPSQLALAALANGFVLIVGYFAAAALVWGFADAAMAQPRDIRFAPPPEPGRRRWRIAHLSDIHAVGERYGFRLESGRAGSRGNGRLRHALARLDALHAAQPLDVVLVTGDVTDAGRSAEWAEFFDALARHPALAERLLILPGNHDVNVVDRSNPARLDMPFSPNKRLRQLRTISAMAAVQGGRVRVVDVAAGRIGPTLDEALAPHRAAMREFADTGTLHHILAMADLWAGLFPLVYPPDTEDGLGLILLDSNADTHFSFTNALGLVSAAQVRGIEIAKAHYPAARWLVALHHHVVEYPMPAKHLSERIGTALVNGSWFVRRLQQILPGAVVMHGHRHIDWIGACGSLRIVSAPSPVMEAKDDKPTHFLIHTLADGADGGLDLLEPERIVIAGEPASEAATVH
;
A
#
# COMPACT_ATOMS: atom_id res chain seq x y z
N MET A 1 -4.10 25.83 -8.91
CA MET A 1 -3.79 24.39 -8.99
C MET A 1 -4.49 23.83 -10.21
N ALA A 2 -3.76 23.28 -11.18
CA ALA A 2 -4.34 22.72 -12.41
C ALA A 2 -4.08 21.21 -12.45
N ALA A 3 -5.16 20.42 -12.43
CA ALA A 3 -5.08 18.96 -12.47
C ALA A 3 -4.92 18.45 -13.91
N ILE A 4 -4.31 17.27 -14.11
CA ILE A 4 -4.19 16.65 -15.44
C ILE A 4 -5.57 16.22 -15.94
N ILE A 5 -6.32 15.59 -15.05
CA ILE A 5 -7.74 15.23 -15.15
C ILE A 5 -8.45 16.16 -14.15
N ASP A 6 -9.27 17.09 -14.64
CA ASP A 6 -10.03 17.99 -13.76
C ASP A 6 -11.27 17.25 -13.24
N PRO A 7 -11.33 16.92 -11.94
CA PRO A 7 -12.43 16.14 -11.39
C PRO A 7 -13.80 16.83 -11.52
N ARG A 8 -13.83 18.16 -11.75
CA ARG A 8 -15.07 18.92 -11.91
C ARG A 8 -15.78 18.64 -13.23
N GLN A 9 -15.07 18.07 -14.22
CA GLN A 9 -15.63 17.75 -15.53
C GLN A 9 -16.21 16.32 -15.60
N GLY A 10 -16.04 15.53 -14.54
CA GLY A 10 -16.34 14.09 -14.58
C GLY A 10 -15.37 13.31 -15.47
N ASP A 11 -15.61 12.01 -15.58
CA ASP A 11 -14.84 11.12 -16.46
C ASP A 11 -15.66 9.87 -16.87
N ALA A 12 -15.01 8.88 -17.50
CA ALA A 12 -15.65 7.68 -18.03
C ALA A 12 -16.45 6.85 -16.99
N GLU A 13 -16.18 6.99 -15.68
CA GLU A 13 -16.97 6.34 -14.63
C GLU A 13 -18.33 7.04 -14.44
N ASP A 14 -18.39 8.36 -14.57
CA ASP A 14 -19.64 9.13 -14.43
C ASP A 14 -20.60 8.83 -15.61
N ASP A 15 -20.06 8.47 -16.77
CA ASP A 15 -20.81 8.06 -17.96
C ASP A 15 -21.19 6.56 -17.98
N ALA A 16 -20.81 5.77 -16.98
CA ALA A 16 -20.94 4.32 -17.00
C ALA A 16 -22.37 3.81 -17.26
N SER A 17 -23.37 4.53 -16.73
CA SER A 17 -24.79 4.22 -16.87
C SER A 17 -25.53 5.12 -17.88
N SER A 18 -24.82 5.99 -18.59
CA SER A 18 -25.42 6.97 -19.50
C SER A 18 -25.82 6.32 -20.82
N THR A 19 -27.14 6.19 -21.06
CA THR A 19 -27.69 5.71 -22.35
C THR A 19 -27.50 6.69 -23.51
N LYS A 20 -27.04 7.92 -23.23
CA LYS A 20 -26.71 8.93 -24.24
C LYS A 20 -25.27 8.81 -24.73
N GLN A 21 -24.37 8.34 -23.87
CA GLN A 21 -22.96 8.15 -24.19
C GLN A 21 -22.64 6.69 -24.57
N ARG A 22 -23.38 5.72 -24.02
CA ARG A 22 -23.17 4.29 -24.24
C ARG A 22 -24.34 3.61 -24.95
N SER A 23 -24.02 2.68 -25.85
CA SER A 23 -25.03 1.87 -26.54
C SER A 23 -25.70 0.87 -25.57
N LEU A 24 -26.95 0.49 -25.84
CA LEU A 24 -27.67 -0.53 -25.05
C LEU A 24 -26.92 -1.87 -25.00
N LEU A 25 -26.20 -2.23 -26.07
CA LEU A 25 -25.35 -3.43 -26.11
C LEU A 25 -24.17 -3.31 -25.14
N SER A 26 -23.54 -2.12 -25.06
CA SER A 26 -22.46 -1.86 -24.10
C SER A 26 -22.95 -1.94 -22.65
N LEU A 27 -24.15 -1.44 -22.38
CA LEU A 27 -24.77 -1.49 -21.04
C LEU A 27 -25.18 -2.93 -20.67
N ALA A 28 -25.72 -3.70 -21.61
CA ALA A 28 -26.03 -5.11 -21.40
C ALA A 28 -24.75 -5.93 -21.15
N GLY A 29 -23.67 -5.63 -21.87
CA GLY A 29 -22.36 -6.25 -21.67
C GLY A 29 -21.77 -5.96 -20.30
N SER A 30 -21.86 -4.71 -19.80
CA SER A 30 -21.40 -4.37 -18.46
C SER A 30 -22.23 -5.07 -17.37
N LEU A 31 -23.54 -5.19 -17.55
CA LEU A 31 -24.41 -5.92 -16.62
C LEU A 31 -24.11 -7.43 -16.57
N LEU A 32 -23.81 -8.06 -17.71
CA LEU A 32 -23.40 -9.47 -17.74
C LEU A 32 -22.03 -9.67 -17.06
N ALA A 33 -21.12 -8.70 -17.18
CA ALA A 33 -19.84 -8.71 -16.48
C ALA A 33 -19.94 -8.42 -14.96
N GLU A 34 -21.10 -7.94 -14.47
CA GLU A 34 -21.36 -7.69 -13.05
C GLU A 34 -21.78 -8.95 -12.27
N ILE A 35 -22.10 -10.07 -12.93
CA ILE A 35 -22.48 -11.31 -12.22
C ILE A 35 -21.29 -11.84 -11.42
N ASN A 36 -21.44 -11.84 -10.09
CA ASN A 36 -20.32 -11.93 -9.15
C ASN A 36 -19.66 -13.31 -9.07
N LEU A 37 -20.41 -14.42 -9.18
CA LEU A 37 -19.85 -15.77 -9.03
C LEU A 37 -18.94 -16.20 -10.19
N PRO A 38 -19.31 -16.03 -11.48
CA PRO A 38 -18.40 -16.30 -12.60
C PRO A 38 -17.15 -15.43 -12.54
N LYS A 39 -17.32 -14.16 -12.17
CA LYS A 39 -16.23 -13.21 -12.03
C LYS A 39 -15.27 -13.63 -10.91
N LEU A 40 -15.80 -14.03 -9.75
CA LEU A 40 -15.02 -14.58 -8.64
C LEU A 40 -14.25 -15.84 -9.06
N ALA A 41 -14.91 -16.79 -9.71
CA ALA A 41 -14.27 -18.02 -10.18
C ALA A 41 -13.13 -17.73 -11.17
N LEU A 42 -13.36 -16.84 -12.13
CA LEU A 42 -12.33 -16.40 -13.09
C LEU A 42 -11.16 -15.72 -12.37
N THR A 43 -11.43 -14.81 -11.43
CA THR A 43 -10.39 -14.15 -10.61
C THR A 43 -9.56 -15.17 -9.83
N TRP A 44 -10.19 -16.17 -9.21
CA TRP A 44 -9.49 -17.25 -8.51
C TRP A 44 -8.59 -18.08 -9.43
N VAL A 45 -9.09 -18.44 -10.61
CA VAL A 45 -8.30 -19.19 -11.61
C VAL A 45 -7.10 -18.36 -12.08
N LEU A 46 -7.28 -17.07 -12.35
CA LEU A 46 -6.21 -16.20 -12.87
C LEU A 46 -5.17 -15.86 -11.80
N LEU A 47 -5.58 -15.59 -10.56
CA LEU A 47 -4.68 -15.12 -9.50
C LEU A 47 -4.01 -16.24 -8.70
N ILE A 48 -4.64 -17.42 -8.60
CA ILE A 48 -4.16 -18.52 -7.75
C ILE A 48 -3.95 -19.79 -8.57
N GLY A 49 -4.98 -20.24 -9.30
CA GLY A 49 -4.96 -21.54 -9.98
C GLY A 49 -3.89 -21.66 -11.06
N ALA A 50 -3.86 -20.73 -12.01
CA ALA A 50 -2.91 -20.74 -13.12
C ALA A 50 -1.45 -20.56 -12.66
N PRO A 51 -1.11 -19.62 -11.75
CA PRO A 51 0.25 -19.52 -11.20
C PRO A 51 0.71 -20.79 -10.49
N ALA A 52 -0.15 -21.42 -9.67
CA ALA A 52 0.19 -22.64 -8.95
C ALA A 52 0.46 -23.82 -9.91
N LEU A 53 -0.36 -23.97 -10.95
CA LEU A 53 -0.19 -24.96 -12.01
C LEU A 53 1.12 -24.74 -12.77
N LEU A 54 1.41 -23.50 -13.19
CA LEU A 54 2.64 -23.16 -13.90
C LEU A 54 3.89 -23.44 -13.07
N LEU A 55 3.85 -23.10 -11.78
CA LEU A 55 4.95 -23.36 -10.84
C LEU A 55 5.20 -24.87 -10.68
N GLY A 56 4.14 -25.67 -10.60
CA GLY A 56 4.24 -27.13 -10.49
C GLY A 56 4.61 -27.84 -11.79
N LEU A 57 4.29 -27.26 -12.94
CA LEU A 57 4.71 -27.73 -14.27
C LEU A 57 6.18 -27.43 -14.56
N ALA A 58 6.74 -26.35 -14.00
CA ALA A 58 8.08 -25.88 -14.33
C ALA A 58 9.17 -26.96 -14.18
N PRO A 59 9.23 -27.78 -13.10
CA PRO A 59 10.20 -28.87 -12.98
C PRO A 59 10.05 -29.95 -14.06
N LEU A 60 8.82 -30.26 -14.44
CA LEU A 60 8.51 -31.26 -15.48
C LEU A 60 8.92 -30.76 -16.87
N VAL A 61 8.58 -29.51 -17.20
CA VAL A 61 8.99 -28.88 -18.46
C VAL A 61 10.50 -28.71 -18.52
N ALA A 62 11.14 -28.29 -17.42
CA ALA A 62 12.59 -28.13 -17.34
C ALA A 62 13.32 -29.47 -17.51
N SER A 63 12.82 -30.56 -16.92
CA SER A 63 13.42 -31.89 -17.08
C SER A 63 13.21 -32.47 -18.48
N ILE A 64 12.03 -32.29 -19.09
CA ILE A 64 11.78 -32.65 -20.50
C ILE A 64 12.69 -31.84 -21.43
N TRP A 65 12.83 -30.54 -21.18
CA TRP A 65 13.70 -29.67 -21.97
C TRP A 65 15.16 -30.07 -21.81
N LEU A 66 15.65 -30.26 -20.58
CA LEU A 66 17.04 -30.63 -20.31
C LEU A 66 17.38 -31.99 -20.93
N SER A 67 16.49 -32.98 -20.83
CA SER A 67 16.69 -34.29 -21.47
C SER A 67 16.68 -34.20 -22.99
N THR A 68 15.75 -33.43 -23.58
CA THR A 68 15.65 -33.22 -25.02
C THR A 68 16.85 -32.43 -25.57
N VAL A 69 17.26 -31.38 -24.88
CA VAL A 69 18.42 -30.55 -25.24
C VAL A 69 19.71 -31.32 -25.01
N SER A 70 19.86 -32.08 -23.93
CA SER A 70 21.04 -32.94 -23.74
C SER A 70 21.15 -33.99 -24.86
N ALA A 71 20.04 -34.65 -25.20
CA ALA A 71 19.97 -35.61 -26.30
C ALA A 71 20.22 -34.98 -27.68
N LYS A 72 19.78 -33.72 -27.88
CA LYS A 72 19.96 -33.00 -29.15
C LYS A 72 21.27 -32.23 -29.23
N VAL A 73 21.86 -31.72 -28.16
CA VAL A 73 23.17 -31.03 -28.14
C VAL A 73 24.28 -32.01 -28.50
N ALA A 74 24.12 -33.30 -28.13
CA ALA A 74 24.96 -34.38 -28.65
C ALA A 74 24.84 -34.57 -30.19
N TYR A 75 23.77 -34.08 -30.82
CA TYR A 75 23.48 -34.22 -32.27
C TYR A 75 23.54 -32.88 -33.06
N ALA A 76 23.40 -31.74 -32.38
CA ALA A 76 23.06 -30.43 -32.94
C ALA A 76 24.27 -29.51 -33.16
N LEU A 77 25.49 -29.98 -32.93
CA LEU A 77 26.72 -29.31 -33.40
C LEU A 77 26.91 -29.37 -34.93
N SER A 78 25.86 -29.66 -35.72
CA SER A 78 25.95 -29.94 -37.16
C SER A 78 25.06 -29.12 -38.11
N GLY A 79 24.22 -28.17 -37.65
CA GLY A 79 23.27 -27.49 -38.56
C GLY A 79 22.80 -26.07 -38.19
N LEU A 80 22.58 -25.24 -39.23
CA LEU A 80 22.19 -23.82 -39.16
C LEU A 80 20.85 -23.57 -38.44
N GLY A 81 19.88 -24.48 -38.58
CA GLY A 81 18.56 -24.37 -37.94
C GLY A 81 18.61 -24.47 -36.41
N SER A 82 19.54 -25.26 -35.86
CA SER A 82 19.75 -25.39 -34.42
C SER A 82 20.35 -24.12 -33.83
N ALA A 83 21.23 -23.44 -34.56
CA ALA A 83 21.79 -22.15 -34.17
C ALA A 83 20.73 -21.03 -34.15
N LEU A 84 19.83 -21.00 -35.14
CA LEU A 84 18.72 -20.04 -35.19
C LEU A 84 17.70 -20.27 -34.06
N LEU A 85 17.38 -21.53 -33.75
CA LEU A 85 16.51 -21.87 -32.61
C LEU A 85 17.15 -21.45 -31.28
N LEU A 86 18.44 -21.72 -31.09
CA LEU A 86 19.18 -21.30 -29.90
C LEU A 86 19.22 -19.77 -29.78
N ALA A 87 19.48 -19.05 -30.88
CA ALA A 87 19.43 -17.60 -30.93
C ALA A 87 18.03 -17.07 -30.59
N GLY A 88 16.97 -17.71 -31.07
CA GLY A 88 15.58 -17.39 -30.74
C GLY A 88 15.27 -17.57 -29.24
N VAL A 89 15.72 -18.68 -28.63
CA VAL A 89 15.56 -18.94 -27.19
C VAL A 89 16.35 -17.93 -26.36
N VAL A 90 17.60 -17.63 -26.75
CA VAL A 90 18.42 -16.61 -26.11
C VAL A 90 17.77 -15.24 -26.22
N ALA A 91 17.23 -14.87 -27.39
CA ALA A 91 16.50 -13.62 -27.58
C ALA A 91 15.23 -13.55 -26.71
N LEU A 92 14.44 -14.62 -26.64
CA LEU A 92 13.26 -14.72 -25.77
C LEU A 92 13.64 -14.58 -24.29
N GLY A 93 14.74 -15.21 -23.86
CA GLY A 93 15.29 -15.06 -22.52
C GLY A 93 15.82 -13.65 -22.25
N TRP A 94 16.46 -13.02 -23.23
CA TRP A 94 17.07 -11.69 -23.09
C TRP A 94 16.02 -10.57 -23.03
N PHE A 95 15.00 -10.61 -23.90
CA PHE A 95 13.95 -9.60 -23.95
C PHE A 95 12.76 -9.92 -23.02
N GLY A 96 12.42 -11.19 -22.85
CA GLY A 96 11.32 -11.65 -22.00
C GLY A 96 11.73 -11.90 -20.55
N GLY A 97 12.96 -12.37 -20.30
CA GLY A 97 13.47 -12.74 -18.97
C GLY A 97 13.37 -11.62 -17.94
N PRO A 98 13.81 -10.38 -18.21
CA PRO A 98 13.68 -9.29 -17.25
C PRO A 98 12.23 -8.98 -16.85
N ARG A 99 11.28 -9.08 -17.79
CA ARG A 99 9.85 -8.92 -17.49
C ARG A 99 9.30 -10.10 -16.69
N LEU A 100 9.66 -11.32 -17.07
CA LEU A 100 9.25 -12.53 -16.37
C LEU A 100 9.81 -12.60 -14.95
N ILE A 101 11.06 -12.19 -14.72
CA ILE A 101 11.68 -12.10 -13.40
C ILE A 101 10.96 -11.06 -12.55
N ARG A 102 10.69 -9.85 -13.08
CA ARG A 102 9.93 -8.85 -12.35
C ARG A 102 8.52 -9.32 -12.02
N MET A 103 7.86 -10.01 -12.95
CA MET A 103 6.53 -10.58 -12.72
C MET A 103 6.57 -11.71 -11.68
N ALA A 104 7.57 -12.58 -11.74
CA ALA A 104 7.77 -13.65 -10.76
C ALA A 104 8.09 -13.09 -9.37
N GLU A 105 8.95 -12.07 -9.29
CA GLU A 105 9.25 -11.34 -8.05
C GLU A 105 8.00 -10.65 -7.50
N HIS A 106 7.26 -9.92 -8.34
CA HIS A 106 6.01 -9.29 -7.94
C HIS A 106 4.99 -10.32 -7.42
N ASN A 107 4.79 -11.42 -8.15
CA ASN A 107 3.89 -12.50 -7.74
C ASN A 107 4.37 -13.21 -6.48
N PHE A 108 5.69 -13.36 -6.29
CA PHE A 108 6.27 -13.93 -5.07
C PHE A 108 6.01 -13.03 -3.86
N TRP A 109 6.23 -11.73 -4.00
CA TRP A 109 5.93 -10.76 -2.94
C TRP A 109 4.41 -10.65 -2.70
N ALA A 110 3.60 -10.73 -3.75
CA ALA A 110 2.14 -10.76 -3.66
C ALA A 110 1.64 -12.02 -2.93
N LEU A 111 2.21 -13.21 -3.22
CA LEU A 111 1.87 -14.44 -2.50
C LEU A 111 2.24 -14.34 -1.02
N ASN A 112 3.41 -13.76 -0.71
CA ASN A 112 3.79 -13.50 0.67
C ASN A 112 2.81 -12.56 1.35
N SER A 113 2.42 -11.48 0.68
CA SER A 113 1.55 -10.45 1.24
C SER A 113 0.07 -10.83 1.28
N LEU A 114 -0.39 -11.76 0.44
CA LEU A 114 -1.80 -12.14 0.39
C LEU A 114 -2.10 -13.42 1.17
N ALA A 115 -1.11 -14.30 1.35
CA ALA A 115 -1.31 -15.59 2.01
C ALA A 115 -0.40 -15.81 3.23
N VAL A 116 0.93 -15.74 3.04
CA VAL A 116 1.91 -16.10 4.09
C VAL A 116 1.79 -15.20 5.32
N GLN A 117 1.97 -13.92 5.10
CA GLN A 117 2.03 -12.94 6.16
C GLN A 117 0.67 -12.70 6.84
N PRO A 118 -0.49 -12.69 6.14
CA PRO A 118 -1.78 -12.60 6.83
C PRO A 118 -2.04 -13.78 7.78
N ILE A 119 -1.76 -15.02 7.36
CA ILE A 119 -1.97 -16.19 8.22
C ILE A 119 -1.01 -16.18 9.40
N TYR A 120 0.27 -15.87 9.16
CA TYR A 120 1.26 -15.71 10.23
C TYR A 120 0.87 -14.57 11.20
N ALA A 121 0.49 -13.41 10.68
CA ALA A 121 0.10 -12.24 11.47
C ALA A 121 -1.15 -12.55 12.31
N MET A 122 -2.14 -13.22 11.72
CA MET A 122 -3.33 -13.69 12.43
C MET A 122 -2.97 -14.64 13.57
N ALA A 123 -2.13 -15.64 13.33
CA ALA A 123 -1.67 -16.56 14.37
C ALA A 123 -0.91 -15.83 15.48
N ARG A 124 0.02 -14.94 15.11
CA ARG A 124 0.80 -14.12 16.04
C ARG A 124 -0.09 -13.25 16.91
N GLU A 125 -1.08 -12.60 16.31
CA GLU A 125 -1.91 -11.62 17.00
C GLU A 125 -2.98 -12.28 17.87
N ALA A 126 -3.55 -13.41 17.42
CA ALA A 126 -4.44 -14.23 18.24
C ALA A 126 -3.72 -14.76 19.49
N LEU A 127 -2.51 -15.31 19.33
CA LEU A 127 -1.68 -15.77 20.45
C LEU A 127 -1.28 -14.61 21.36
N ARG A 128 -0.97 -13.44 20.79
CA ARG A 128 -0.64 -12.22 21.54
C ARG A 128 -1.80 -11.75 22.40
N GLN A 129 -2.99 -11.62 21.83
CA GLN A 129 -4.17 -11.20 22.56
C GLN A 129 -4.48 -12.15 23.74
N LEU A 130 -4.39 -13.47 23.51
CA LEU A 130 -4.58 -14.47 24.55
C LEU A 130 -3.53 -14.35 25.66
N ALA A 131 -2.25 -14.23 25.31
CA ALA A 131 -1.18 -14.13 26.31
C ALA A 131 -1.20 -12.80 27.07
N GLU A 132 -1.52 -11.69 26.40
CA GLU A 132 -1.64 -10.37 27.03
C GLU A 132 -2.83 -10.30 27.98
N SER A 133 -3.94 -10.99 27.69
CA SER A 133 -5.07 -11.06 28.63
C SER A 133 -4.73 -11.75 29.96
N LEU A 134 -3.66 -12.55 29.99
CA LEU A 134 -3.17 -13.23 31.18
C LEU A 134 -2.09 -12.41 31.91
N LEU A 135 -1.61 -11.31 31.31
CA LEU A 135 -0.63 -10.44 31.93
C LEU A 135 -1.29 -9.46 32.89
N ALA A 136 -0.69 -9.26 34.07
CA ALA A 136 -1.10 -8.18 34.96
C ALA A 136 -0.99 -6.82 34.24
N SER A 137 -1.99 -5.96 34.42
CA SER A 137 -2.01 -4.60 33.84
C SER A 137 -0.79 -3.75 34.24
N THR A 138 -0.13 -4.08 35.36
CA THR A 138 1.06 -3.44 35.91
C THR A 138 2.39 -3.98 35.39
N ALA A 139 2.38 -4.96 34.46
CA ALA A 139 3.62 -5.53 33.92
C ALA A 139 4.51 -4.47 33.24
N SER A 140 5.82 -4.55 33.45
CA SER A 140 6.78 -3.62 32.83
C SER A 140 6.76 -3.72 31.30
N ALA A 141 7.15 -2.62 30.62
CA ALA A 141 7.25 -2.59 29.17
C ALA A 141 8.23 -3.65 28.62
N GLU A 142 9.33 -3.90 29.34
CA GLU A 142 10.33 -4.93 28.99
C GLU A 142 9.73 -6.34 29.04
N ARG A 143 8.95 -6.66 30.07
CA ARG A 143 8.30 -7.97 30.19
C ARG A 143 7.27 -8.19 29.09
N ARG A 144 6.52 -7.15 28.73
CA ARG A 144 5.59 -7.19 27.57
C ARG A 144 6.35 -7.39 26.25
N ALA A 145 7.46 -6.69 26.05
CA ALA A 145 8.29 -6.85 24.86
C ALA A 145 8.85 -8.28 24.75
N ALA A 146 9.41 -8.83 25.83
CA ALA A 146 9.95 -10.19 25.86
C ALA A 146 8.86 -11.24 25.55
N LEU A 147 7.66 -11.07 26.12
CA LEU A 147 6.52 -11.93 25.83
C LEU A 147 6.12 -11.86 24.34
N ARG A 148 6.00 -10.66 23.78
CA ARG A 148 5.64 -10.47 22.36
C ARG A 148 6.67 -11.09 21.42
N ALA A 149 7.95 -10.99 21.75
CA ALA A 149 9.03 -11.64 21.01
C ALA A 149 8.89 -13.18 21.04
N ALA A 150 8.66 -13.76 22.22
CA ALA A 150 8.43 -15.20 22.36
C ALA A 150 7.21 -15.67 21.55
N ILE A 151 6.11 -14.91 21.60
CA ILE A 151 4.88 -15.21 20.85
C ILE A 151 5.11 -15.16 19.34
N ALA A 152 5.92 -14.22 18.85
CA ALA A 152 6.26 -14.15 17.43
C ALA A 152 6.97 -15.43 16.95
N ALA A 153 7.90 -15.98 17.74
CA ALA A 153 8.57 -17.24 17.43
C ALA A 153 7.60 -18.44 17.49
N VAL A 154 6.77 -18.51 18.54
CA VAL A 154 5.76 -19.58 18.70
C VAL A 154 4.75 -19.57 17.56
N ALA A 155 4.28 -18.39 17.13
CA ALA A 155 3.37 -18.26 16.01
C ALA A 155 3.97 -18.81 14.71
N GLY A 156 5.28 -18.59 14.48
CA GLY A 156 5.98 -19.16 13.35
C GLY A 156 5.95 -20.70 13.36
N LEU A 157 6.17 -21.32 14.53
CA LEU A 157 6.09 -22.77 14.71
C LEU A 157 4.67 -23.30 14.52
N VAL A 158 3.67 -22.63 15.08
CA VAL A 158 2.25 -23.01 14.98
C VAL A 158 1.78 -23.04 13.53
N VAL A 159 2.31 -22.16 12.69
CA VAL A 159 1.98 -22.13 11.25
C VAL A 159 2.82 -23.14 10.45
N ALA A 160 4.12 -23.26 10.76
CA ALA A 160 5.03 -24.10 10.00
C ALA A 160 4.81 -25.60 10.21
N VAL A 161 4.53 -26.05 11.44
CA VAL A 161 4.37 -27.49 11.75
C VAL A 161 3.22 -28.12 10.95
N PRO A 162 1.98 -27.56 10.95
CA PRO A 162 0.90 -28.07 10.11
C PRO A 162 1.23 -28.04 8.61
N ALA A 163 1.89 -26.99 8.13
CA ALA A 163 2.29 -26.89 6.73
C ALA A 163 3.28 -27.99 6.32
N VAL A 164 4.27 -28.31 7.17
CA VAL A 164 5.18 -29.44 6.95
C VAL A 164 4.42 -30.77 6.93
N LEU A 165 3.46 -30.98 7.83
CA LEU A 165 2.63 -32.19 7.82
C LEU A 165 1.84 -32.33 6.52
N LEU A 166 1.27 -31.24 5.99
CA LEU A 166 0.59 -31.23 4.69
C LEU A 166 1.55 -31.57 3.54
N VAL A 167 2.77 -31.05 3.56
CA VAL A 167 3.81 -31.41 2.58
C VAL A 167 4.10 -32.91 2.63
N VAL A 168 4.31 -33.47 3.82
CA VAL A 168 4.56 -34.92 4.01
C VAL A 168 3.41 -35.76 3.47
N LEU A 169 2.15 -35.35 3.68
CA LEU A 169 0.96 -36.05 3.20
C LEU A 169 0.80 -36.02 1.66
N VAL A 170 1.19 -34.90 1.02
CA VAL A 170 1.05 -34.72 -0.44
C VAL A 170 2.28 -35.20 -1.20
N TRP A 171 3.45 -35.27 -0.55
CA TRP A 171 4.73 -35.68 -1.15
C TRP A 171 4.65 -36.94 -2.04
N PRO A 172 3.96 -38.04 -1.64
CA PRO A 172 3.87 -39.25 -2.46
C PRO A 172 3.15 -39.05 -3.81
N ARG A 173 2.38 -37.96 -3.97
CA ARG A 173 1.68 -37.60 -5.21
C ARG A 173 2.49 -36.65 -6.10
N THR A 174 3.65 -36.18 -5.64
CA THR A 174 4.52 -35.30 -6.42
C THR A 174 5.29 -36.08 -7.48
N ARG A 175 5.66 -35.40 -8.56
CA ARG A 175 6.50 -35.95 -9.62
C ARG A 175 7.40 -34.86 -10.16
N TRP A 176 8.70 -34.99 -9.96
CA TRP A 176 9.67 -33.93 -10.30
C TRP A 176 10.35 -34.11 -11.65
N VAL A 177 10.17 -35.28 -12.28
CA VAL A 177 10.79 -35.64 -13.56
C VAL A 177 9.71 -36.00 -14.56
N GLY A 178 9.69 -35.28 -15.69
CA GLY A 178 8.83 -35.52 -16.83
C GLY A 178 9.56 -36.21 -17.99
N THR A 179 8.78 -36.78 -18.89
CA THR A 179 9.20 -37.39 -20.16
C THR A 179 8.28 -36.90 -21.28
N ALA A 180 8.73 -36.98 -22.54
CA ALA A 180 7.90 -36.57 -23.68
C ALA A 180 6.59 -37.36 -23.79
N ALA A 181 6.54 -38.58 -23.25
CA ALA A 181 5.33 -39.41 -23.22
C ALA A 181 4.21 -38.80 -22.35
N ASP A 182 4.56 -37.95 -21.37
CA ASP A 182 3.57 -37.33 -20.48
C ASP A 182 2.66 -36.32 -21.21
N LEU A 183 3.07 -35.85 -22.39
CA LEU A 183 2.23 -35.00 -23.24
C LEU A 183 1.03 -35.76 -23.81
N ALA A 184 1.09 -37.09 -23.86
CA ALA A 184 -0.01 -37.94 -24.28
C ALA A 184 -1.08 -38.12 -23.17
N GLU A 185 -0.79 -37.76 -21.92
CA GLU A 185 -1.71 -37.87 -20.78
C GLU A 185 -1.85 -36.55 -20.00
N PRO A 186 -2.58 -35.55 -20.55
CA PRO A 186 -2.67 -34.21 -19.97
C PRO A 186 -3.26 -34.17 -18.55
N SER A 187 -4.17 -35.09 -18.21
CA SER A 187 -4.81 -35.15 -16.89
C SER A 187 -3.82 -35.57 -15.79
N GLN A 188 -2.99 -36.59 -16.06
CA GLN A 188 -1.94 -37.01 -15.12
C GLN A 188 -0.89 -35.92 -14.94
N LEU A 189 -0.52 -35.26 -16.04
CA LEU A 189 0.40 -34.13 -16.02
C LEU A 189 -0.15 -32.96 -15.16
N ALA A 190 -1.44 -32.65 -15.29
CA ALA A 190 -2.10 -31.62 -14.49
C ALA A 190 -2.16 -31.98 -13.00
N LEU A 191 -2.49 -33.24 -12.65
CA LEU A 191 -2.51 -33.72 -11.27
C LEU A 191 -1.12 -33.67 -10.62
N ALA A 192 -0.09 -34.13 -11.34
CA ALA A 192 1.30 -34.04 -10.89
C ALA A 192 1.74 -32.58 -10.70
N ALA A 193 1.40 -31.69 -11.62
CA ALA A 193 1.67 -30.27 -11.51
C ALA A 193 0.97 -29.65 -10.29
N LEU A 194 -0.31 -29.98 -10.04
CA LEU A 194 -1.01 -29.51 -8.85
C LEU A 194 -0.33 -29.98 -7.56
N ALA A 195 0.08 -31.25 -7.49
CA ALA A 195 0.78 -31.80 -6.32
C ALA A 195 2.15 -31.11 -6.10
N ASN A 196 2.94 -30.94 -7.16
CA ASN A 196 4.21 -30.22 -7.12
C ASN A 196 4.02 -28.77 -6.68
N GLY A 197 3.08 -28.06 -7.31
CA GLY A 197 2.77 -26.67 -7.01
C GLY A 197 2.32 -26.51 -5.56
N PHE A 198 1.47 -27.40 -5.07
CA PHE A 198 1.05 -27.44 -3.67
C PHE A 198 2.26 -27.61 -2.72
N VAL A 199 3.13 -28.59 -2.96
CA VAL A 199 4.30 -28.83 -2.12
C VAL A 199 5.28 -27.66 -2.14
N LEU A 200 5.51 -27.04 -3.30
CA LEU A 200 6.36 -25.85 -3.41
C LEU A 200 5.79 -24.67 -2.61
N ILE A 201 4.50 -24.37 -2.78
CA ILE A 201 3.83 -23.25 -2.13
C ILE A 201 3.77 -23.47 -0.61
N VAL A 202 3.32 -24.64 -0.16
CA VAL A 202 3.16 -24.96 1.26
C VAL A 202 4.51 -25.14 1.96
N GLY A 203 5.49 -25.75 1.29
CA GLY A 203 6.86 -25.85 1.80
C GLY A 203 7.52 -24.48 1.96
N TYR A 204 7.35 -23.61 0.95
CA TYR A 204 7.78 -22.21 1.05
C TYR A 204 7.10 -21.49 2.22
N PHE A 205 5.78 -21.63 2.34
CA PHE A 205 4.99 -21.03 3.40
C PHE A 205 5.47 -21.46 4.80
N ALA A 206 5.80 -22.75 4.99
CA ALA A 206 6.36 -23.25 6.23
C ALA A 206 7.71 -22.61 6.58
N ALA A 207 8.63 -22.58 5.61
CA ALA A 207 9.95 -21.96 5.80
C ALA A 207 9.84 -20.46 6.08
N ALA A 208 9.00 -19.75 5.31
CA ALA A 208 8.77 -18.33 5.46
C ALA A 208 8.16 -18.02 6.84
N ALA A 209 7.15 -18.75 7.30
CA ALA A 209 6.55 -18.56 8.62
C ALA A 209 7.56 -18.70 9.76
N LEU A 210 8.50 -19.66 9.67
CA LEU A 210 9.60 -19.79 10.64
C LEU A 210 10.55 -18.60 10.59
N VAL A 211 11.03 -18.24 9.39
CA VAL A 211 11.95 -17.11 9.20
C VAL A 211 11.34 -15.82 9.72
N TRP A 212 10.07 -15.54 9.39
CA TRP A 212 9.34 -14.39 9.92
C TRP A 212 9.14 -14.47 11.43
N GLY A 213 8.78 -15.64 11.95
CA GLY A 213 8.66 -15.88 13.39
C GLY A 213 9.91 -15.50 14.18
N PHE A 214 11.06 -15.99 13.75
CA PHE A 214 12.35 -15.69 14.38
C PHE A 214 12.79 -14.24 14.13
N ALA A 215 12.61 -13.72 12.93
CA ALA A 215 12.99 -12.35 12.61
C ALA A 215 12.17 -11.32 13.39
N ASP A 216 10.88 -11.59 13.63
CA ASP A 216 10.00 -10.74 14.45
C ASP A 216 10.31 -10.87 15.94
N ALA A 217 10.70 -12.06 16.39
CA ALA A 217 11.17 -12.28 17.76
C ALA A 217 12.49 -11.53 18.06
N ALA A 218 13.39 -11.46 17.08
CA ALA A 218 14.66 -10.75 17.20
C ALA A 218 14.55 -9.23 16.98
N MET A 219 13.44 -8.76 16.39
CA MET A 219 13.19 -7.33 16.18
C MET A 219 12.79 -6.64 17.49
N ALA A 220 13.25 -5.40 17.68
CA ALA A 220 12.78 -4.55 18.76
C ALA A 220 11.25 -4.43 18.71
N GLN A 221 10.57 -4.67 19.82
CA GLN A 221 9.10 -4.62 19.86
C GLN A 221 8.59 -3.16 19.95
N PRO A 222 7.41 -2.85 19.37
CA PRO A 222 6.79 -1.54 19.49
C PRO A 222 6.54 -1.16 20.95
N ARG A 223 6.90 0.07 21.32
CA ARG A 223 6.72 0.66 22.65
C ARG A 223 6.33 2.12 22.55
N ASP A 224 5.63 2.62 23.55
CA ASP A 224 5.39 4.06 23.66
C ASP A 224 6.72 4.80 23.85
N ILE A 225 6.79 6.03 23.37
CA ILE A 225 8.01 6.84 23.41
C ILE A 225 8.00 7.82 24.59
N ARG A 226 9.19 8.25 24.99
CA ARG A 226 9.37 9.49 25.77
C ARG A 226 9.80 10.59 24.81
N PHE A 227 9.05 11.69 24.78
CA PHE A 227 9.38 12.83 23.94
C PHE A 227 10.72 13.45 24.33
N ALA A 228 11.44 13.96 23.34
CA ALA A 228 12.65 14.72 23.59
C ALA A 228 12.29 16.03 24.33
N PRO A 229 13.13 16.50 25.26
CA PRO A 229 12.95 17.81 25.85
C PRO A 229 13.08 18.89 24.76
N PRO A 230 12.51 20.09 24.98
CA PRO A 230 12.72 21.22 24.09
C PRO A 230 14.23 21.46 23.87
N PRO A 231 14.68 21.63 22.61
CA PRO A 231 16.09 21.84 22.32
C PRO A 231 16.57 23.21 22.83
N GLU A 232 17.88 23.31 23.06
CA GLU A 232 18.55 24.58 23.33
C GLU A 232 18.25 25.64 22.25
N PRO A 233 18.19 26.94 22.60
CA PRO A 233 17.96 28.02 21.66
C PRO A 233 18.96 27.97 20.48
N GLY A 234 18.43 28.05 19.25
CA GLY A 234 19.24 28.09 18.02
C GLY A 234 19.38 26.76 17.29
N ARG A 235 18.91 25.62 17.83
CA ARG A 235 18.81 24.38 17.06
C ARG A 235 17.69 24.47 16.01
N ARG A 236 17.93 23.90 14.82
CA ARG A 236 16.94 23.88 13.73
C ARG A 236 15.74 23.04 14.16
N ARG A 237 14.54 23.53 13.80
CA ARG A 237 13.27 22.90 14.09
C ARG A 237 12.41 22.89 12.85
N TRP A 238 11.57 21.87 12.73
CA TRP A 238 10.56 21.76 11.69
C TRP A 238 9.19 21.50 12.31
N ARG A 239 8.17 22.20 11.82
CA ARG A 239 6.78 22.07 12.24
C ARG A 239 5.97 21.42 11.13
N ILE A 240 5.48 20.22 11.42
CA ILE A 240 4.78 19.37 10.47
C ILE A 240 3.34 19.21 10.95
N ALA A 241 2.38 19.74 10.22
CA ALA A 241 0.98 19.39 10.44
C ALA A 241 0.71 18.02 9.81
N HIS A 242 0.33 17.04 10.63
CA HIS A 242 0.07 15.67 10.18
C HIS A 242 -1.42 15.39 10.25
N LEU A 243 -2.02 15.31 9.07
CA LEU A 243 -3.41 14.94 8.85
C LEU A 243 -3.44 13.57 8.19
N SER A 244 -4.55 12.87 8.35
CA SER A 244 -4.83 11.63 7.64
C SER A 244 -6.33 11.39 7.60
N ASP A 245 -6.77 10.49 6.72
CA ASP A 245 -8.13 9.94 6.76
C ASP A 245 -9.18 11.05 6.73
N ILE A 246 -9.04 11.92 5.74
CA ILE A 246 -9.93 13.07 5.53
C ILE A 246 -11.31 12.56 5.06
N HIS A 247 -11.32 11.54 4.20
CA HIS A 247 -12.52 10.98 3.57
C HIS A 247 -13.47 12.09 3.08
N ALA A 248 -13.00 12.90 2.13
CA ALA A 248 -13.86 13.86 1.45
C ALA A 248 -14.98 13.10 0.71
N VAL A 249 -16.21 13.57 0.87
CA VAL A 249 -17.39 13.04 0.18
C VAL A 249 -17.81 13.97 -0.95
N GLY A 250 -18.40 13.45 -2.02
CA GLY A 250 -18.75 14.25 -3.20
C GLY A 250 -20.03 15.08 -3.05
N GLU A 251 -20.80 14.86 -1.97
CA GLU A 251 -22.08 15.51 -1.75
C GLU A 251 -22.10 16.34 -0.45
N ARG A 252 -22.81 17.47 -0.47
CA ARG A 252 -23.03 18.34 0.72
C ARG A 252 -23.59 17.57 1.93
N TYR A 253 -24.42 16.55 1.68
CA TYR A 253 -25.04 15.72 2.71
C TYR A 253 -24.55 14.26 2.66
N GLY A 254 -23.42 14.01 1.99
CA GLY A 254 -22.83 12.68 1.85
C GLY A 254 -22.38 12.13 3.20
N PHE A 255 -22.35 10.80 3.30
CA PHE A 255 -21.82 10.06 4.44
C PHE A 255 -20.63 9.22 4.00
N ARG A 256 -19.66 9.05 4.90
CA ARG A 256 -18.50 8.17 4.67
C ARG A 256 -18.90 6.71 4.71
N LEU A 257 -18.20 5.90 3.93
CA LEU A 257 -18.42 4.46 3.84
C LEU A 257 -18.29 3.76 5.20
N GLU A 258 -17.26 4.09 5.97
CA GLU A 258 -16.97 3.40 7.23
C GLU A 258 -17.90 3.80 8.38
N SER A 259 -18.10 5.10 8.58
CA SER A 259 -18.88 5.60 9.72
C SER A 259 -20.39 5.64 9.44
N GLY A 260 -20.80 5.64 8.17
CA GLY A 260 -22.17 5.90 7.75
C GLY A 260 -22.75 7.13 8.46
N ARG A 261 -23.98 6.99 8.95
CA ARG A 261 -24.69 8.05 9.71
C ARG A 261 -24.20 8.24 11.15
N ALA A 262 -23.31 7.37 11.64
CA ALA A 262 -22.74 7.53 12.98
C ALA A 262 -21.60 8.56 13.01
N GLY A 263 -21.01 8.87 11.86
CA GLY A 263 -19.96 9.90 11.72
C GLY A 263 -20.49 11.25 11.23
N SER A 264 -19.56 12.08 10.76
CA SER A 264 -19.87 13.42 10.27
C SER A 264 -20.52 13.42 8.90
N ARG A 265 -21.42 14.38 8.67
CA ARG A 265 -22.11 14.57 7.39
C ARG A 265 -21.41 15.64 6.54
N GLY A 266 -21.19 15.36 5.26
CA GLY A 266 -20.60 16.32 4.31
C GLY A 266 -19.16 16.71 4.65
N ASN A 267 -18.68 17.83 4.09
CA ASN A 267 -17.27 18.27 4.23
C ASN A 267 -17.09 19.48 5.18
N GLY A 268 -18.04 19.73 6.10
CA GLY A 268 -17.98 20.87 7.01
C GLY A 268 -16.77 20.81 7.96
N ARG A 269 -16.55 19.67 8.62
CA ARG A 269 -15.37 19.42 9.46
C ARG A 269 -14.04 19.59 8.72
N LEU A 270 -13.93 19.09 7.50
CA LEU A 270 -12.73 19.29 6.67
C LEU A 270 -12.44 20.78 6.47
N ARG A 271 -13.47 21.57 6.11
CA ARG A 271 -13.30 23.02 5.93
C ARG A 271 -12.90 23.72 7.23
N HIS A 272 -13.46 23.31 8.38
CA HIS A 272 -13.05 23.84 9.69
C HIS A 272 -11.59 23.47 10.02
N ALA A 273 -11.16 22.24 9.73
CA ALA A 273 -9.79 21.80 9.94
C ALA A 273 -8.81 22.62 9.10
N LEU A 274 -9.10 22.84 7.81
CA LEU A 274 -8.28 23.67 6.92
C LEU A 274 -8.23 25.13 7.38
N ALA A 275 -9.36 25.73 7.75
CA ALA A 275 -9.39 27.10 8.28
C ALA A 275 -8.60 27.24 9.58
N ARG A 276 -8.69 26.24 10.47
CA ARG A 276 -7.91 26.22 11.71
C ARG A 276 -6.42 26.10 11.42
N LEU A 277 -6.04 25.25 10.47
CA LEU A 277 -4.66 25.06 10.07
C LEU A 277 -4.06 26.32 9.44
N ASP A 278 -4.83 27.03 8.63
CA ASP A 278 -4.43 28.29 7.98
C ASP A 278 -4.17 29.39 9.01
N ALA A 279 -5.06 29.51 10.01
CA ALA A 279 -4.86 30.43 11.13
C ALA A 279 -3.62 30.08 11.98
N LEU A 280 -3.37 28.78 12.21
CA LEU A 280 -2.17 28.33 12.93
C LEU A 280 -0.90 28.63 12.13
N HIS A 281 -0.93 28.41 10.81
CA HIS A 281 0.17 28.72 9.92
C HIS A 281 0.51 30.22 9.91
N ALA A 282 -0.51 31.08 9.87
CA ALA A 282 -0.34 32.53 9.91
C ALA A 282 0.28 33.01 11.23
N ALA A 283 -0.07 32.37 12.35
CA ALA A 283 0.46 32.72 13.67
C ALA A 283 1.89 32.19 13.88
N GLN A 284 2.14 30.94 13.47
CA GLN A 284 3.43 30.29 13.52
C GLN A 284 3.59 29.46 12.25
N PRO A 285 4.53 29.79 11.36
CA PRO A 285 4.70 29.08 10.10
C PRO A 285 4.88 27.57 10.29
N LEU A 286 4.36 26.85 9.31
CA LEU A 286 4.50 25.40 9.14
C LEU A 286 5.48 25.18 8.00
N ASP A 287 6.32 24.18 8.15
CA ASP A 287 7.26 23.77 7.10
C ASP A 287 6.55 22.84 6.11
N VAL A 288 5.72 21.91 6.61
CA VAL A 288 4.98 20.94 5.80
C VAL A 288 3.57 20.72 6.36
N VAL A 289 2.60 20.57 5.46
CA VAL A 289 1.30 19.97 5.76
C VAL A 289 1.26 18.60 5.09
N LEU A 290 1.28 17.52 5.85
CA LEU A 290 1.32 16.15 5.33
C LEU A 290 -0.04 15.47 5.53
N VAL A 291 -0.63 14.96 4.45
CA VAL A 291 -1.83 14.10 4.48
C VAL A 291 -1.44 12.68 4.13
N THR A 292 -1.48 11.78 5.12
CA THR A 292 -1.04 10.38 4.95
C THR A 292 -2.14 9.45 4.43
N GLY A 293 -2.74 9.78 3.30
CA GLY A 293 -3.74 8.94 2.62
C GLY A 293 -5.18 9.15 3.05
N ASP A 294 -6.07 8.48 2.32
CA ASP A 294 -7.53 8.57 2.43
C ASP A 294 -8.01 10.01 2.39
N VAL A 295 -7.57 10.71 1.35
CA VAL A 295 -8.02 12.08 1.04
C VAL A 295 -9.51 12.06 0.67
N THR A 296 -9.91 11.05 -0.09
CA THR A 296 -11.27 10.81 -0.57
C THR A 296 -11.88 9.55 0.07
N ASP A 297 -13.21 9.46 0.10
CA ASP A 297 -13.91 8.31 0.69
C ASP A 297 -13.99 7.10 -0.25
N ALA A 298 -13.94 7.30 -1.56
CA ALA A 298 -14.03 6.22 -2.56
C ALA A 298 -13.25 6.51 -3.86
N GLY A 299 -12.34 7.50 -3.88
CA GLY A 299 -11.55 7.85 -5.06
C GLY A 299 -12.38 8.43 -6.21
N ARG A 300 -13.59 8.95 -5.93
CA ARG A 300 -14.52 9.44 -6.98
C ARG A 300 -14.14 10.83 -7.46
N SER A 301 -14.50 11.13 -8.70
CA SER A 301 -14.25 12.44 -9.31
C SER A 301 -14.82 13.58 -8.45
N ALA A 302 -16.10 13.51 -8.08
CA ALA A 302 -16.74 14.51 -7.22
C ALA A 302 -16.07 14.71 -5.83
N GLU A 303 -15.47 13.66 -5.26
CA GLU A 303 -14.79 13.73 -3.95
C GLU A 303 -13.47 14.51 -4.07
N TRP A 304 -12.71 14.28 -5.15
CA TRP A 304 -11.53 15.07 -5.48
C TRP A 304 -11.87 16.54 -5.79
N ALA A 305 -12.99 16.79 -6.47
CA ALA A 305 -13.46 18.16 -6.73
C ALA A 305 -13.73 18.93 -5.43
N GLU A 306 -14.47 18.32 -4.50
CA GLU A 306 -14.77 18.89 -3.19
C GLU A 306 -13.50 19.16 -2.38
N PHE A 307 -12.52 18.25 -2.41
CA PHE A 307 -11.22 18.45 -1.78
C PHE A 307 -10.48 19.66 -2.37
N PHE A 308 -10.42 19.78 -3.71
CA PHE A 308 -9.77 20.93 -4.35
C PHE A 308 -10.46 22.25 -4.07
N ASP A 309 -11.80 22.27 -4.04
CA ASP A 309 -12.56 23.48 -3.75
C ASP A 309 -12.42 23.90 -2.28
N ALA A 310 -12.25 22.94 -1.36
CA ALA A 310 -11.89 23.23 0.01
C ALA A 310 -10.48 23.84 0.11
N LEU A 311 -9.49 23.22 -0.54
CA LEU A 311 -8.09 23.65 -0.52
C LEU A 311 -7.86 25.00 -1.22
N ALA A 312 -8.59 25.29 -2.31
CA ALA A 312 -8.45 26.52 -3.07
C ALA A 312 -8.68 27.80 -2.24
N ARG A 313 -9.37 27.70 -1.10
CA ARG A 313 -9.59 28.81 -0.16
C ARG A 313 -8.35 29.11 0.70
N HIS A 314 -7.33 28.26 0.69
CA HIS A 314 -6.16 28.33 1.56
C HIS A 314 -4.85 28.17 0.76
N PRO A 315 -4.48 29.15 -0.09
CA PRO A 315 -3.31 29.04 -0.97
C PRO A 315 -1.99 28.82 -0.22
N ALA A 316 -1.80 29.47 0.93
CA ALA A 316 -0.60 29.31 1.75
C ALA A 316 -0.42 27.88 2.29
N LEU A 317 -1.53 27.19 2.60
CA LEU A 317 -1.50 25.77 2.96
C LEU A 317 -1.21 24.89 1.74
N ALA A 318 -1.84 25.19 0.60
CA ALA A 318 -1.66 24.43 -0.63
C ALA A 318 -0.19 24.37 -1.08
N GLU A 319 0.57 25.45 -0.91
CA GLU A 319 2.01 25.51 -1.21
C GLU A 319 2.86 24.55 -0.36
N ARG A 320 2.37 24.16 0.81
CA ARG A 320 3.07 23.30 1.79
C ARG A 320 2.51 21.89 1.86
N LEU A 321 1.39 21.65 1.19
CA LEU A 321 0.66 20.41 1.26
C LEU A 321 1.41 19.29 0.52
N LEU A 322 1.59 18.16 1.16
CA LEU A 322 2.01 16.91 0.55
C LEU A 322 0.95 15.85 0.83
N ILE A 323 0.57 15.09 -0.20
CA ILE A 323 -0.40 14.00 -0.09
C ILE A 323 0.21 12.71 -0.65
N LEU A 324 -0.24 11.58 -0.12
CA LEU A 324 0.08 10.23 -0.60
C LEU A 324 -1.21 9.41 -0.66
N PRO A 325 -1.27 8.30 -1.41
CA PRO A 325 -2.50 7.53 -1.56
C PRO A 325 -2.82 6.69 -0.33
N GLY A 326 -4.09 6.69 0.10
CA GLY A 326 -4.64 5.64 0.96
C GLY A 326 -5.52 4.65 0.20
N ASN A 327 -6.08 3.65 0.89
CA ASN A 327 -6.84 2.60 0.24
C ASN A 327 -8.20 3.09 -0.26
N HIS A 328 -8.83 4.07 0.38
CA HIS A 328 -10.07 4.67 -0.10
C HIS A 328 -9.89 5.48 -1.37
N ASP A 329 -8.69 6.03 -1.60
CA ASP A 329 -8.38 6.78 -2.81
C ASP A 329 -8.28 5.86 -4.06
N VAL A 330 -7.96 4.56 -3.90
CA VAL A 330 -7.60 3.69 -5.05
C VAL A 330 -8.32 2.34 -5.11
N ASN A 331 -8.66 1.73 -3.98
CA ASN A 331 -9.10 0.34 -3.91
C ASN A 331 -10.62 0.18 -3.70
N VAL A 332 -11.36 1.24 -3.32
CA VAL A 332 -12.82 1.17 -3.16
C VAL A 332 -13.50 1.02 -4.53
N VAL A 333 -14.09 -0.15 -4.76
CA VAL A 333 -14.71 -0.51 -6.05
C VAL A 333 -16.09 0.14 -6.22
N ASP A 334 -16.90 0.10 -5.15
CA ASP A 334 -18.26 0.61 -5.15
C ASP A 334 -18.65 1.01 -3.74
N ARG A 335 -19.05 2.27 -3.58
CA ARG A 335 -19.43 2.80 -2.27
C ARG A 335 -20.73 2.23 -1.72
N SER A 336 -21.57 1.65 -2.59
CA SER A 336 -22.91 1.19 -2.27
C SER A 336 -23.03 -0.33 -2.25
N ASN A 337 -22.11 -1.03 -2.92
CA ASN A 337 -22.13 -2.48 -3.02
C ASN A 337 -20.77 -3.10 -2.63
N PRO A 338 -20.59 -3.50 -1.36
CA PRO A 338 -19.32 -4.07 -0.89
C PRO A 338 -18.99 -5.42 -1.55
N ALA A 339 -19.96 -6.09 -2.18
CA ALA A 339 -19.73 -7.37 -2.86
C ALA A 339 -19.14 -7.19 -4.27
N ARG A 340 -19.10 -5.96 -4.82
CA ARG A 340 -18.50 -5.70 -6.13
C ARG A 340 -16.98 -5.89 -6.06
N LEU A 341 -16.42 -6.48 -7.12
CA LEU A 341 -14.99 -6.77 -7.24
C LEU A 341 -14.44 -6.20 -8.53
N ASP A 342 -13.17 -5.80 -8.54
CA ASP A 342 -12.45 -5.38 -9.74
C ASP A 342 -11.60 -6.54 -10.29
N MET A 343 -11.55 -6.70 -11.61
CA MET A 343 -10.57 -7.60 -12.22
C MET A 343 -9.17 -6.94 -12.20
N PRO A 344 -8.08 -7.71 -12.32
CA PRO A 344 -6.71 -7.16 -12.43
C PRO A 344 -6.53 -6.14 -13.56
N PHE A 345 -7.33 -6.28 -14.62
CA PHE A 345 -7.37 -5.40 -15.78
C PHE A 345 -8.60 -4.48 -15.79
N SER A 346 -9.16 -4.15 -14.62
CA SER A 346 -10.32 -3.25 -14.54
C SER A 346 -9.90 -1.82 -14.87
N PRO A 347 -10.60 -1.13 -15.80
CA PRO A 347 -10.33 0.28 -16.08
C PRO A 347 -10.64 1.19 -14.89
N ASN A 348 -11.64 0.84 -14.06
CA ASN A 348 -12.08 1.69 -12.94
C ASN A 348 -10.99 1.87 -11.87
N LYS A 349 -10.27 0.78 -11.54
CA LYS A 349 -9.12 0.88 -10.62
C LYS A 349 -8.03 1.79 -11.17
N ARG A 350 -7.73 1.67 -12.47
CA ARG A 350 -6.74 2.54 -13.13
C ARG A 350 -7.20 3.99 -13.13
N LEU A 351 -8.49 4.23 -13.33
CA LEU A 351 -9.05 5.58 -13.30
C LEU A 351 -8.89 6.23 -11.91
N ARG A 352 -9.20 5.51 -10.83
CA ARG A 352 -8.95 6.00 -9.45
C ARG A 352 -7.47 6.30 -9.21
N GLN A 353 -6.57 5.41 -9.62
CA GLN A 353 -5.12 5.66 -9.55
C GLN A 353 -4.70 6.92 -10.33
N LEU A 354 -5.24 7.14 -11.53
CA LEU A 354 -4.92 8.34 -12.32
C LEU A 354 -5.48 9.62 -11.71
N ARG A 355 -6.67 9.59 -11.08
CA ARG A 355 -7.21 10.72 -10.32
C ARG A 355 -6.27 11.08 -9.17
N THR A 356 -5.78 10.09 -8.43
CA THR A 356 -4.82 10.29 -7.34
C THR A 356 -3.49 10.84 -7.84
N ILE A 357 -2.93 10.31 -8.94
CA ILE A 357 -1.72 10.87 -9.59
C ILE A 357 -1.96 12.31 -10.04
N SER A 358 -3.11 12.58 -10.66
CA SER A 358 -3.51 13.93 -11.12
C SER A 358 -3.58 14.90 -9.94
N ALA A 359 -4.13 14.47 -8.81
CA ALA A 359 -4.20 15.26 -7.59
C ALA A 359 -2.82 15.54 -6.99
N MET A 360 -1.97 14.52 -6.89
CA MET A 360 -0.59 14.67 -6.43
C MET A 360 0.20 15.61 -7.35
N ALA A 361 0.05 15.51 -8.66
CA ALA A 361 0.68 16.44 -9.60
C ALA A 361 0.21 17.89 -9.36
N ALA A 362 -1.10 18.11 -9.19
CA ALA A 362 -1.66 19.44 -8.98
C ALA A 362 -1.22 20.10 -7.66
N VAL A 363 -1.01 19.29 -6.61
CA VAL A 363 -0.67 19.77 -5.26
C VAL A 363 0.84 19.89 -5.06
N GLN A 364 1.62 18.90 -5.51
CA GLN A 364 3.04 18.74 -5.17
C GLN A 364 3.95 18.45 -6.37
N GLY A 365 3.44 18.42 -7.61
CA GLY A 365 4.14 17.92 -8.80
C GLY A 365 5.54 18.48 -9.03
N GLY A 366 5.72 19.79 -8.90
CA GLY A 366 7.01 20.46 -9.07
C GLY A 366 7.96 20.40 -7.87
N ARG A 367 7.50 19.89 -6.71
CA ARG A 367 8.26 19.87 -5.45
C ARG A 367 8.79 18.48 -5.09
N VAL A 368 8.18 17.42 -5.60
CA VAL A 368 8.62 16.03 -5.37
C VAL A 368 9.28 15.45 -6.61
N ARG A 369 10.20 14.52 -6.39
CA ARG A 369 10.96 13.84 -7.45
C ARG A 369 10.66 12.34 -7.43
N VAL A 370 10.57 11.75 -8.62
CA VAL A 370 10.48 10.29 -8.77
C VAL A 370 11.87 9.66 -8.60
N VAL A 371 11.94 8.40 -8.20
CA VAL A 371 13.22 7.67 -8.13
C VAL A 371 13.37 6.72 -9.31
N ASP A 372 14.45 6.88 -10.07
CA ASP A 372 14.81 5.95 -11.13
C ASP A 372 15.59 4.78 -10.52
N VAL A 373 14.86 3.76 -10.11
CA VAL A 373 15.42 2.56 -9.46
C VAL A 373 16.36 1.79 -10.39
N ALA A 374 16.10 1.81 -11.70
CA ALA A 374 16.92 1.12 -12.68
C ALA A 374 18.27 1.81 -12.89
N ALA A 375 18.26 3.15 -12.99
CA ALA A 375 19.49 3.93 -13.10
C ALA A 375 20.16 4.23 -11.74
N GLY A 376 19.51 3.91 -10.62
CA GLY A 376 20.06 4.09 -9.27
C GLY A 376 20.20 5.56 -8.86
N ARG A 377 19.30 6.44 -9.31
CA ARG A 377 19.40 7.90 -9.09
C ARG A 377 18.05 8.55 -8.81
N ILE A 378 18.09 9.75 -8.22
CA ILE A 378 16.91 10.62 -8.15
C ILE A 378 16.59 11.14 -9.55
N GLY A 379 15.36 10.90 -9.98
CA GLY A 379 14.84 11.25 -11.30
C GLY A 379 14.33 12.70 -11.38
N PRO A 380 13.56 13.03 -12.43
CA PRO A 380 12.97 14.36 -12.58
C PRO A 380 11.89 14.64 -11.53
N THR A 381 11.32 15.84 -11.55
CA THR A 381 10.11 16.15 -10.77
C THR A 381 8.93 15.27 -11.21
N LEU A 382 7.93 15.10 -10.35
CA LEU A 382 6.71 14.36 -10.71
C LEU A 382 6.02 14.97 -11.94
N ASP A 383 5.99 16.30 -12.03
CA ASP A 383 5.39 16.99 -13.19
C ASP A 383 6.10 16.68 -14.52
N GLU A 384 7.43 16.65 -14.51
CA GLU A 384 8.27 16.30 -15.66
C GLU A 384 8.14 14.80 -16.00
N ALA A 385 8.10 13.93 -14.99
CA ALA A 385 7.89 12.49 -15.17
C ALA A 385 6.53 12.18 -15.82
N LEU A 386 5.49 12.94 -15.47
CA LEU A 386 4.14 12.78 -16.02
C LEU A 386 3.93 13.46 -17.37
N ALA A 387 4.75 14.46 -17.74
CA ALA A 387 4.63 15.20 -19.00
C ALA A 387 4.40 14.32 -20.25
N PRO A 388 5.19 13.25 -20.51
CA PRO A 388 4.97 12.39 -21.68
C PRO A 388 3.68 11.56 -21.62
N HIS A 389 3.06 11.43 -20.44
CA HIS A 389 1.87 10.60 -20.22
C HIS A 389 0.57 11.40 -20.14
N ARG A 390 0.62 12.74 -20.04
CA ARG A 390 -0.58 13.58 -19.80
C ARG A 390 -1.69 13.38 -20.83
N ALA A 391 -1.33 13.26 -22.11
CA ALA A 391 -2.31 13.03 -23.18
C ALA A 391 -3.01 11.66 -23.03
N ALA A 392 -2.24 10.60 -22.82
CA ALA A 392 -2.77 9.25 -22.60
C ALA A 392 -3.61 9.15 -21.31
N MET A 393 -3.22 9.87 -20.25
CA MET A 393 -4.00 9.92 -19.01
C MET A 393 -5.38 10.56 -19.23
N ARG A 394 -5.44 11.67 -19.99
CA ARG A 394 -6.71 12.34 -20.32
C ARG A 394 -7.58 11.47 -21.22
N GLU A 395 -7.00 10.91 -22.28
CA GLU A 395 -7.72 10.01 -23.18
C GLU A 395 -8.27 8.78 -22.43
N PHE A 396 -7.48 8.20 -21.52
CA PHE A 396 -7.95 7.10 -20.69
C PHE A 396 -9.05 7.53 -19.72
N ALA A 397 -8.95 8.72 -19.12
CA ALA A 397 -10.00 9.25 -18.26
C ALA A 397 -11.31 9.45 -19.02
N ASP A 398 -11.24 9.97 -20.25
CA ASP A 398 -12.42 10.23 -21.08
C ASP A 398 -13.05 8.94 -21.61
N THR A 399 -12.24 7.94 -21.97
CA THR A 399 -12.71 6.77 -22.72
C THR A 399 -12.76 5.45 -21.93
N GLY A 400 -11.95 5.32 -20.88
CA GLY A 400 -11.76 4.06 -20.14
C GLY A 400 -11.20 2.91 -20.99
N THR A 401 -10.51 3.22 -22.10
CA THR A 401 -10.10 2.22 -23.11
C THR A 401 -9.11 1.18 -22.57
N LEU A 402 -9.37 -0.09 -22.90
CA LEU A 402 -8.54 -1.22 -22.44
C LEU A 402 -7.08 -1.14 -22.92
N HIS A 403 -6.81 -0.44 -24.03
CA HIS A 403 -5.50 -0.38 -24.66
C HIS A 403 -4.42 0.24 -23.76
N HIS A 404 -4.80 1.20 -22.91
CA HIS A 404 -3.85 1.89 -22.04
C HIS A 404 -3.72 1.28 -20.64
N ILE A 405 -4.50 0.25 -20.29
CA ILE A 405 -4.57 -0.27 -18.91
C ILE A 405 -3.20 -0.71 -18.37
N LEU A 406 -2.44 -1.47 -19.18
CA LEU A 406 -1.12 -1.94 -18.76
C LEU A 406 -0.13 -0.78 -18.64
N ALA A 407 -0.15 0.16 -19.59
CA ALA A 407 0.71 1.34 -19.53
C ALA A 407 0.42 2.23 -18.31
N MET A 408 -0.85 2.38 -17.93
CA MET A 408 -1.25 3.13 -16.74
C MET A 408 -0.88 2.38 -15.45
N ALA A 409 -0.96 1.06 -15.44
CA ALA A 409 -0.50 0.23 -14.32
C ALA A 409 1.03 0.36 -14.12
N ASP A 410 1.80 0.28 -15.21
CA ASP A 410 3.25 0.47 -15.19
C ASP A 410 3.63 1.88 -14.74
N LEU A 411 2.88 2.90 -15.20
CA LEU A 411 3.06 4.28 -14.75
C LEU A 411 2.90 4.37 -13.23
N TRP A 412 1.76 3.92 -12.67
CA TRP A 412 1.53 3.93 -11.21
C TRP A 412 2.67 3.25 -10.45
N ALA A 413 3.03 2.03 -10.84
CA ALA A 413 4.06 1.24 -10.17
C ALA A 413 5.45 1.88 -10.22
N GLY A 414 5.73 2.70 -11.24
CA GLY A 414 7.01 3.38 -11.45
C GLY A 414 7.16 4.73 -10.74
N LEU A 415 6.10 5.31 -10.17
CA LEU A 415 6.16 6.65 -9.56
C LEU A 415 6.71 6.64 -8.13
N PHE A 416 6.54 5.54 -7.40
CA PHE A 416 6.86 5.47 -5.97
C PHE A 416 8.22 4.80 -5.70
N PRO A 417 9.00 5.30 -4.73
CA PRO A 417 8.65 6.36 -3.80
C PRO A 417 8.83 7.75 -4.42
N LEU A 418 8.10 8.74 -3.91
CA LEU A 418 8.32 10.15 -4.24
C LEU A 418 9.20 10.78 -3.16
N VAL A 419 10.17 11.58 -3.57
CA VAL A 419 11.12 12.24 -2.67
C VAL A 419 10.88 13.75 -2.70
N TYR A 420 10.48 14.31 -1.57
CA TYR A 420 10.60 15.74 -1.30
C TYR A 420 12.05 15.99 -0.82
N PRO A 421 12.90 16.60 -1.66
CA PRO A 421 14.30 16.75 -1.34
C PRO A 421 14.49 17.74 -0.18
N PRO A 422 15.54 17.57 0.63
CA PRO A 422 15.87 18.55 1.65
C PRO A 422 16.39 19.85 1.02
N ASP A 423 16.04 21.00 1.61
CA ASP A 423 16.49 22.31 1.13
C ASP A 423 18.01 22.54 1.32
N THR A 424 18.61 21.84 2.28
CA THR A 424 20.05 21.84 2.57
C THR A 424 20.56 20.41 2.69
N GLU A 425 21.88 20.18 2.62
CA GLU A 425 22.46 18.84 2.71
C GLU A 425 22.06 18.07 3.98
N ASP A 426 21.95 18.80 5.10
CA ASP A 426 21.54 18.33 6.42
C ASP A 426 20.06 18.62 6.74
N GLY A 427 19.29 19.05 5.75
CA GLY A 427 17.90 19.47 5.90
C GLY A 427 16.91 18.32 6.07
N LEU A 428 15.63 18.67 6.22
CA LEU A 428 14.52 17.72 6.28
C LEU A 428 14.13 17.25 4.88
N GLY A 429 14.29 15.96 4.60
CA GLY A 429 13.72 15.30 3.42
C GLY A 429 12.50 14.46 3.80
N LEU A 430 11.56 14.32 2.87
CA LEU A 430 10.39 13.44 3.04
C LEU A 430 10.34 12.41 1.91
N ILE A 431 10.04 11.16 2.27
CA ILE A 431 9.81 10.07 1.33
C ILE A 431 8.35 9.66 1.43
N LEU A 432 7.59 9.80 0.34
CA LEU A 432 6.18 9.45 0.26
C LEU A 432 6.04 8.09 -0.45
N LEU A 433 5.42 7.13 0.23
CA LEU A 433 5.26 5.77 -0.24
C LEU A 433 3.82 5.51 -0.70
N ASP A 434 3.68 4.59 -1.66
CA ASP A 434 2.43 3.89 -1.89
C ASP A 434 2.43 2.62 -1.03
N SER A 435 1.54 2.59 -0.05
CA SER A 435 1.41 1.44 0.85
C SER A 435 0.22 0.55 0.51
N ASN A 436 -0.47 0.78 -0.60
CA ASN A 436 -1.67 0.03 -0.96
C ASN A 436 -1.29 -1.33 -1.54
N ALA A 437 -1.85 -2.42 -1.00
CA ALA A 437 -1.77 -3.70 -1.69
C ALA A 437 -2.65 -3.66 -2.95
N ASP A 438 -2.24 -4.39 -4.00
CA ASP A 438 -3.05 -4.54 -5.21
C ASP A 438 -4.23 -5.47 -4.92
N THR A 439 -5.33 -4.87 -4.44
CA THR A 439 -6.52 -5.59 -4.00
C THR A 439 -7.64 -5.45 -5.01
N HIS A 440 -8.47 -6.49 -5.07
CA HIS A 440 -9.56 -6.64 -6.05
C HIS A 440 -10.92 -6.82 -5.38
N PHE A 441 -10.94 -6.87 -4.05
CA PHE A 441 -12.11 -7.14 -3.23
C PHE A 441 -12.23 -6.11 -2.12
N SER A 442 -13.44 -5.65 -1.83
CA SER A 442 -13.70 -4.72 -0.73
C SER A 442 -13.22 -5.27 0.62
N PHE A 443 -13.29 -6.59 0.83
CA PHE A 443 -12.82 -7.23 2.07
C PHE A 443 -11.31 -7.16 2.25
N THR A 444 -10.55 -7.05 1.16
CA THR A 444 -9.08 -6.90 1.21
C THR A 444 -8.63 -5.46 0.95
N ASN A 445 -9.57 -4.51 0.82
CA ASN A 445 -9.31 -3.10 0.53
C ASN A 445 -8.28 -2.47 1.48
N ALA A 446 -8.39 -2.78 2.78
CA ALA A 446 -7.56 -2.23 3.85
C ALA A 446 -6.14 -2.84 3.95
N LEU A 447 -5.80 -3.84 3.11
CA LEU A 447 -4.48 -4.47 3.17
C LEU A 447 -3.40 -3.53 2.63
N GLY A 448 -2.37 -3.32 3.45
CA GLY A 448 -1.21 -2.54 3.08
C GLY A 448 0.04 -3.37 2.74
N LEU A 449 0.87 -2.89 1.81
CA LEU A 449 2.15 -3.47 1.45
C LEU A 449 3.13 -2.37 1.00
N VAL A 450 4.41 -2.48 1.39
CA VAL A 450 5.50 -1.68 0.78
C VAL A 450 6.40 -2.60 -0.06
N SER A 451 6.57 -2.29 -1.34
CA SER A 451 7.34 -3.16 -2.25
C SER A 451 8.85 -3.06 -2.05
N ALA A 452 9.59 -4.11 -2.44
CA ALA A 452 11.06 -4.09 -2.44
C ALA A 452 11.64 -2.99 -3.34
N ALA A 453 10.97 -2.69 -4.46
CA ALA A 453 11.35 -1.59 -5.34
C ALA A 453 11.26 -0.24 -4.63
N GLN A 454 10.21 -0.02 -3.81
CA GLN A 454 10.09 1.20 -3.02
C GLN A 454 11.19 1.32 -1.97
N VAL A 455 11.52 0.23 -1.27
CA VAL A 455 12.63 0.20 -0.31
C VAL A 455 13.98 0.48 -0.99
N ARG A 456 14.21 -0.04 -2.20
CA ARG A 456 15.40 0.30 -2.99
C ARG A 456 15.41 1.79 -3.38
N GLY A 457 14.24 2.38 -3.64
CA GLY A 457 14.11 3.81 -3.85
C GLY A 457 14.51 4.64 -2.61
N ILE A 458 14.18 4.17 -1.40
CA ILE A 458 14.63 4.77 -0.13
C ILE A 458 16.17 4.73 -0.03
N GLU A 459 16.79 3.59 -0.37
CA GLU A 459 18.25 3.44 -0.36
C GLU A 459 18.92 4.43 -1.32
N ILE A 460 18.36 4.60 -2.52
CA ILE A 460 18.86 5.58 -3.51
C ILE A 460 18.71 7.01 -2.97
N ALA A 461 17.59 7.35 -2.35
CA ALA A 461 17.37 8.67 -1.76
C ALA A 461 18.38 8.95 -0.63
N LYS A 462 18.61 8.00 0.27
CA LYS A 462 19.61 8.10 1.33
C LYS A 462 21.02 8.24 0.76
N ALA A 463 21.38 7.47 -0.26
CA ALA A 463 22.69 7.55 -0.89
C ALA A 463 22.92 8.91 -1.56
N HIS A 464 21.87 9.51 -2.12
CA HIS A 464 21.93 10.81 -2.78
C HIS A 464 21.97 11.98 -1.78
N TYR A 465 21.24 11.89 -0.67
CA TYR A 465 21.24 12.88 0.42
C TYR A 465 21.68 12.22 1.74
N PRO A 466 22.99 11.95 1.92
CA PRO A 466 23.49 11.17 3.06
C PRO A 466 23.38 11.90 4.40
N ALA A 467 23.45 13.23 4.44
CA ALA A 467 23.34 13.99 5.68
C ALA A 467 21.90 14.40 6.04
N ALA A 468 20.94 14.14 5.14
CA ALA A 468 19.56 14.56 5.33
C ALA A 468 18.86 13.82 6.47
N ARG A 469 17.92 14.52 7.10
CA ARG A 469 17.03 13.99 8.13
C ARG A 469 15.73 13.58 7.47
N TRP A 470 15.30 12.33 7.71
CA TRP A 470 14.25 11.73 6.89
C TRP A 470 12.95 11.52 7.65
N LEU A 471 11.86 12.01 7.06
CA LEU A 471 10.52 11.52 7.29
C LEU A 471 10.16 10.48 6.25
N VAL A 472 9.52 9.40 6.68
CA VAL A 472 8.97 8.38 5.78
C VAL A 472 7.48 8.33 5.99
N ALA A 473 6.74 8.75 4.97
CA ALA A 473 5.29 8.86 5.02
C ALA A 473 4.64 7.75 4.18
N LEU A 474 3.61 7.13 4.75
CA LEU A 474 2.79 6.11 4.11
C LEU A 474 1.40 6.11 4.74
N HIS A 475 0.44 5.36 4.22
CA HIS A 475 -0.92 5.35 4.77
C HIS A 475 -1.11 4.29 5.86
N HIS A 476 -0.76 3.04 5.56
CA HIS A 476 -1.02 1.90 6.45
C HIS A 476 -0.07 1.83 7.65
N HIS A 477 -0.53 1.19 8.73
CA HIS A 477 0.28 1.01 9.95
C HIS A 477 1.50 0.15 9.68
N VAL A 478 2.70 0.57 10.08
CA VAL A 478 3.90 -0.23 9.79
C VAL A 478 4.04 -1.47 10.67
N VAL A 479 3.48 -1.43 11.88
CA VAL A 479 3.44 -2.55 12.84
C VAL A 479 2.24 -2.38 13.77
N GLU A 480 1.78 -3.49 14.34
CA GLU A 480 0.70 -3.48 15.34
C GLU A 480 1.09 -2.74 16.62
N TYR A 481 0.15 -1.98 17.16
CA TYR A 481 0.39 -1.13 18.32
C TYR A 481 0.37 -1.89 19.63
N PRO A 482 1.09 -1.37 20.65
CA PRO A 482 1.07 -1.96 21.97
C PRO A 482 -0.28 -1.81 22.70
N MET A 483 -1.25 -1.10 22.11
CA MET A 483 -2.52 -0.75 22.76
C MET A 483 -3.47 -1.95 22.87
N PRO A 484 -4.23 -2.05 23.98
CA PRO A 484 -5.29 -3.06 24.09
C PRO A 484 -6.33 -2.83 22.98
N ALA A 485 -6.58 -3.85 22.17
CA ALA A 485 -7.72 -3.87 21.25
C ALA A 485 -8.89 -4.59 21.89
N LYS A 486 -10.11 -4.15 21.63
CA LYS A 486 -11.31 -4.82 22.13
C LYS A 486 -11.63 -6.05 21.28
N HIS A 487 -11.34 -5.97 19.98
CA HIS A 487 -11.65 -7.04 19.03
C HIS A 487 -10.40 -7.44 18.23
N LEU A 488 -10.25 -8.74 17.97
CA LEU A 488 -9.16 -9.27 17.15
C LEU A 488 -9.18 -8.69 15.72
N SER A 489 -10.36 -8.37 15.21
CA SER A 489 -10.56 -7.72 13.90
C SER A 489 -9.93 -6.33 13.83
N GLU A 490 -9.75 -5.63 14.95
CA GLU A 490 -9.06 -4.32 14.99
C GLU A 490 -7.54 -4.46 14.76
N ARG A 491 -7.00 -5.66 15.03
CA ARG A 491 -5.57 -5.97 14.95
C ARG A 491 -5.16 -6.76 13.70
N ILE A 492 -6.12 -7.25 12.91
CA ILE A 492 -5.87 -8.03 11.70
C ILE A 492 -6.30 -7.22 10.48
N GLY A 493 -5.36 -7.01 9.54
CA GLY A 493 -5.66 -6.45 8.23
C GLY A 493 -5.52 -4.93 8.09
N THR A 494 -5.10 -4.22 9.15
CA THR A 494 -4.92 -2.75 9.16
C THR A 494 -3.45 -2.31 9.23
N ALA A 495 -2.54 -3.24 9.53
CA ALA A 495 -1.10 -3.04 9.42
C ALA A 495 -0.56 -3.62 8.11
N LEU A 496 0.55 -3.05 7.65
CA LEU A 496 1.35 -3.54 6.54
C LEU A 496 1.58 -5.02 6.72
N VAL A 497 1.24 -5.76 5.68
CA VAL A 497 1.36 -7.20 5.70
C VAL A 497 2.83 -7.61 5.83
N ASN A 498 3.74 -6.89 5.17
CA ASN A 498 5.19 -7.06 5.32
C ASN A 498 5.83 -6.06 6.31
N GLY A 499 5.04 -5.53 7.25
CA GLY A 499 5.44 -4.43 8.14
C GLY A 499 6.72 -4.70 8.94
N SER A 500 6.85 -5.87 9.57
CA SER A 500 8.05 -6.22 10.33
C SER A 500 9.31 -6.28 9.45
N TRP A 501 9.19 -6.75 8.20
CA TRP A 501 10.31 -6.72 7.25
C TRP A 501 10.68 -5.28 6.89
N PHE A 502 9.67 -4.45 6.58
CA PHE A 502 9.86 -3.06 6.21
C PHE A 502 10.54 -2.27 7.33
N VAL A 503 10.08 -2.41 8.57
CA VAL A 503 10.68 -1.77 9.75
C VAL A 503 12.14 -2.18 9.95
N ARG A 504 12.48 -3.47 9.85
CA ARG A 504 13.87 -3.93 9.97
C ARG A 504 14.76 -3.34 8.87
N ARG A 505 14.29 -3.33 7.62
CA ARG A 505 15.04 -2.70 6.52
C ARG A 505 15.22 -1.21 6.77
N LEU A 506 14.17 -0.53 7.20
CA LEU A 506 14.21 0.91 7.42
C LEU A 506 15.15 1.30 8.57
N GLN A 507 15.21 0.51 9.65
CA GLN A 507 16.19 0.70 10.74
C GLN A 507 17.65 0.62 10.25
N GLN A 508 17.91 -0.20 9.22
CA GLN A 508 19.24 -0.34 8.63
C GLN A 508 19.58 0.82 7.68
N ILE A 509 18.60 1.28 6.89
CA ILE A 509 18.81 2.30 5.85
C ILE A 509 18.77 3.72 6.43
N LEU A 510 17.79 3.98 7.30
CA LEU A 510 17.48 5.30 7.87
C LEU A 510 17.35 5.22 9.41
N PRO A 511 18.44 4.91 10.13
CA PRO A 511 18.42 4.94 11.59
C PRO A 511 18.03 6.34 12.08
N GLY A 512 17.05 6.41 12.98
CA GLY A 512 16.60 7.69 13.55
C GLY A 512 15.56 8.47 12.72
N ALA A 513 15.05 7.90 11.62
CA ALA A 513 13.92 8.47 10.90
C ALA A 513 12.62 8.45 11.73
N VAL A 514 11.71 9.37 11.39
CA VAL A 514 10.34 9.37 11.90
C VAL A 514 9.43 8.88 10.77
N VAL A 515 8.63 7.86 11.08
CA VAL A 515 7.67 7.24 10.15
C VAL A 515 6.29 7.76 10.49
N MET A 516 5.60 8.36 9.52
CA MET A 516 4.31 9.03 9.71
C MET A 516 3.24 8.33 8.86
N HIS A 517 2.13 7.92 9.47
CA HIS A 517 1.05 7.23 8.78
C HIS A 517 -0.34 7.48 9.38
N GLY A 518 -1.39 6.83 8.87
CA GLY A 518 -2.79 6.99 9.31
C GLY A 518 -3.57 5.69 9.29
N HIS A 519 -4.71 5.62 8.59
CA HIS A 519 -5.52 4.42 8.27
C HIS A 519 -6.46 3.90 9.38
N ARG A 520 -6.11 4.01 10.66
CA ARG A 520 -7.00 3.60 11.77
C ARG A 520 -7.75 4.75 12.40
N HIS A 521 -7.53 5.97 11.90
CA HIS A 521 -8.15 7.19 12.38
C HIS A 521 -7.88 7.55 13.86
N ILE A 522 -7.04 6.76 14.56
CA ILE A 522 -6.63 6.96 15.95
C ILE A 522 -5.14 7.29 16.01
N ASP A 523 -4.77 8.12 16.97
CA ASP A 523 -3.39 8.50 17.20
C ASP A 523 -2.63 7.45 18.02
N TRP A 524 -1.38 7.25 17.64
CA TRP A 524 -0.39 6.56 18.47
C TRP A 524 0.99 7.07 18.13
N ILE A 525 1.81 7.29 19.15
CA ILE A 525 3.19 7.72 18.97
C ILE A 525 4.08 6.81 19.80
N GLY A 526 5.00 6.15 19.12
CA GLY A 526 5.91 5.22 19.76
C GLY A 526 7.21 5.06 19.01
N ALA A 527 7.93 4.01 19.38
CA ALA A 527 9.18 3.65 18.77
C ALA A 527 9.27 2.14 18.54
N CYS A 528 9.99 1.77 17.48
CA CYS A 528 10.42 0.41 17.22
C CYS A 528 11.91 0.47 16.87
N GLY A 529 12.76 0.04 17.80
CA GLY A 529 14.22 0.21 17.67
C GLY A 529 14.61 1.68 17.63
N SER A 530 15.37 2.07 16.61
CA SER A 530 15.80 3.45 16.35
C SER A 530 14.76 4.30 15.61
N LEU A 531 13.66 3.71 15.14
CA LEU A 531 12.60 4.42 14.43
C LEU A 531 11.55 4.95 15.39
N ARG A 532 11.11 6.17 15.12
CA ARG A 532 9.95 6.79 15.75
C ARG A 532 8.77 6.61 14.81
N ILE A 533 7.62 6.18 15.32
CA ILE A 533 6.43 5.88 14.51
C ILE A 533 5.28 6.72 15.04
N VAL A 534 4.60 7.42 14.14
CA VAL A 534 3.54 8.39 14.41
C VAL A 534 2.33 8.02 13.54
N SER A 535 1.21 7.68 14.16
CA SER A 535 -0.09 7.65 13.48
C SER A 535 -0.86 8.92 13.76
N ALA A 536 -1.37 9.51 12.69
CA ALA A 536 -2.32 10.59 12.75
C ALA A 536 -3.71 10.05 13.10
N PRO A 537 -4.45 10.78 13.95
CA PRO A 537 -5.88 10.62 14.07
C PRO A 537 -6.58 11.26 12.87
N SER A 538 -7.84 10.91 12.63
CA SER A 538 -8.64 11.63 11.63
C SER A 538 -9.18 12.95 12.20
N PRO A 539 -9.02 14.09 11.49
CA PRO A 539 -9.69 15.33 11.85
C PRO A 539 -11.19 15.30 11.53
N VAL A 540 -11.70 14.25 10.90
CA VAL A 540 -13.08 14.15 10.41
C VAL A 540 -13.85 12.95 11.00
N MET A 541 -13.19 11.80 11.13
CA MET A 541 -13.73 10.48 11.50
C MET A 541 -13.57 10.18 13.00
N GLU A 542 -13.93 8.96 13.43
CA GLU A 542 -13.86 8.43 14.81
C GLU A 542 -14.60 9.22 15.90
N ALA A 543 -15.54 10.06 15.49
CA ALA A 543 -16.41 10.78 16.40
C ALA A 543 -17.78 10.98 15.77
N LYS A 544 -18.83 10.92 16.61
CA LYS A 544 -20.17 11.41 16.24
C LYS A 544 -20.11 12.87 15.81
N ASP A 545 -21.04 13.29 14.98
CA ASP A 545 -21.02 14.63 14.36
C ASP A 545 -20.97 15.78 15.39
N ASP A 546 -21.58 15.60 16.56
CA ASP A 546 -21.59 16.57 17.67
C ASP A 546 -20.33 16.53 18.56
N LYS A 547 -19.45 15.53 18.38
CA LYS A 547 -18.25 15.33 19.20
C LYS A 547 -16.99 15.88 18.52
N PRO A 548 -16.04 16.41 19.31
CA PRO A 548 -14.82 16.94 18.74
C PRO A 548 -13.92 15.84 18.17
N THR A 549 -13.20 16.19 17.11
CA THR A 549 -12.08 15.43 16.55
C THR A 549 -10.80 16.25 16.73
N HIS A 550 -9.67 15.78 16.21
CA HIS A 550 -8.41 16.53 16.29
C HIS A 550 -7.41 16.07 15.24
N PHE A 551 -6.36 16.86 15.05
CA PHE A 551 -5.13 16.45 14.36
C PHE A 551 -3.91 16.90 15.18
N LEU A 552 -2.71 16.51 14.75
CA LEU A 552 -1.47 16.81 15.45
C LEU A 552 -0.56 17.74 14.63
N ILE A 553 0.12 18.65 15.31
CA ILE A 553 1.28 19.36 14.78
C ILE A 553 2.51 18.85 15.52
N HIS A 554 3.44 18.27 14.78
CA HIS A 554 4.69 17.75 15.32
C HIS A 554 5.78 18.78 15.18
N THR A 555 6.50 19.04 16.27
CA THR A 555 7.78 19.74 16.21
C THR A 555 8.91 18.71 16.22
N LEU A 556 9.73 18.77 15.19
CA LEU A 556 10.93 17.96 15.04
C LEU A 556 12.16 18.83 15.24
N ALA A 557 13.19 18.30 15.88
CA ALA A 557 14.48 18.95 16.01
C ALA A 557 15.59 18.04 15.48
N ASP A 558 16.73 18.64 15.16
CA ASP A 558 17.93 17.86 14.88
C ASP A 558 18.25 16.95 16.07
N GLY A 559 18.45 15.66 15.83
CA GLY A 559 18.98 14.72 16.82
C GLY A 559 20.50 14.79 16.89
N ALA A 560 21.06 14.51 18.07
CA ALA A 560 22.52 14.45 18.28
C ALA A 560 23.21 13.39 17.40
N ASP A 561 22.50 12.31 17.08
CA ASP A 561 23.04 11.14 16.37
C ASP A 561 22.81 11.16 14.85
N GLY A 562 22.51 12.32 14.25
CA GLY A 562 22.17 12.37 12.82
C GLY A 562 20.70 12.01 12.49
N GLY A 563 19.87 11.71 13.50
CA GLY A 563 18.43 11.41 13.36
C GLY A 563 17.48 12.59 13.67
N LEU A 564 16.18 12.35 13.75
CA LEU A 564 15.19 13.36 14.16
C LEU A 564 14.77 13.14 15.61
N ASP A 565 14.79 14.20 16.41
CA ASP A 565 14.17 14.21 17.73
C ASP A 565 12.72 14.69 17.62
N LEU A 566 11.81 13.87 18.15
CA LEU A 566 10.38 14.17 18.19
C LEU A 566 10.04 14.80 19.55
N LEU A 567 9.63 16.06 19.52
CA LEU A 567 9.13 16.77 20.70
C LEU A 567 7.67 16.39 20.96
N GLU A 568 7.16 16.81 22.12
CA GLU A 568 5.74 16.66 22.45
C GLU A 568 4.87 17.38 21.39
N PRO A 569 3.89 16.68 20.78
CA PRO A 569 3.07 17.25 19.71
C PRO A 569 2.01 18.20 20.24
N GLU A 570 1.65 19.19 19.43
CA GLU A 570 0.50 20.05 19.68
C GLU A 570 -0.78 19.34 19.21
N ARG A 571 -1.72 19.09 20.13
CA ARG A 571 -3.04 18.52 19.81
C ARG A 571 -4.02 19.64 19.43
N ILE A 572 -4.46 19.65 18.18
CA ILE A 572 -5.39 20.68 17.67
C ILE A 572 -6.80 20.11 17.60
N VAL A 573 -7.68 20.58 18.49
CA VAL A 573 -9.08 20.15 18.56
C VAL A 573 -9.91 20.83 17.47
N ILE A 574 -10.72 20.03 16.76
CA ILE A 574 -11.74 20.47 15.82
C ILE A 574 -13.10 20.23 16.47
N ALA A 575 -13.88 21.30 16.60
CA ALA A 575 -15.21 21.20 17.18
C ALA A 575 -16.15 20.35 16.32
N GLY A 576 -17.01 19.56 16.97
CA GLY A 576 -18.12 18.90 16.29
C GLY A 576 -19.14 19.93 15.77
N GLU A 577 -19.96 19.51 14.81
CA GLU A 577 -21.09 20.30 14.35
C GLU A 577 -22.29 19.97 15.26
N PRO A 578 -22.79 20.93 16.06
CA PRO A 578 -23.98 20.69 16.87
C PRO A 578 -25.15 20.35 15.94
N ALA A 579 -25.98 19.40 16.35
CA ALA A 579 -27.23 19.12 15.67
C ALA A 579 -28.19 20.31 15.87
N SER A 580 -28.05 21.42 15.13
CA SER A 580 -28.99 22.53 15.21
C SER A 580 -30.13 22.38 14.20
N GLU A 581 -31.35 22.29 14.74
CA GLU A 581 -32.61 22.79 14.17
C GLU A 581 -33.09 22.20 12.84
N ALA A 582 -33.49 20.93 12.85
CA ALA A 582 -34.42 20.37 11.86
C ALA A 582 -35.90 20.64 12.20
N ALA A 583 -36.22 21.55 13.12
CA ALA A 583 -37.59 21.82 13.56
C ALA A 583 -37.78 23.27 14.03
N THR A 584 -37.68 24.23 13.11
CA THR A 584 -38.34 25.54 13.25
C THR A 584 -38.40 26.24 11.90
N VAL A 585 -39.09 25.62 10.96
CA VAL A 585 -39.82 26.38 9.93
C VAL A 585 -41.19 25.73 9.86
N HIS A 586 -42.15 26.38 10.53
CA HIS A 586 -43.58 26.14 10.35
C HIS A 586 -44.04 26.72 9.01
#